data_AF-D4H2F4-F1
#
_entry.id   AF-D4H2F4-F1
#
_cell.length_a   1.000
_cell.length_b   1.000
_cell.length_c   1.000
_cell.angle_alpha   90.00
_cell.angle_beta   90.00
_cell.angle_gamma   90.00
#
_symmetry.space_group_name_H-M   'P 1'
#
loop_
_entity.id
_entity.type
_entity.pdbx_description
1 polymer ?
#
loop_
_entity_poly.entity_id
_entity_poly.type
_entity_poly.pdbx_seq_one_letter_code
_entity_poly.pdbx_strand_id
1 'polypeptide(L)' 'MITEKTKVYEAVSGNEHIKDIFIAFGFENITNPVKLNTVAKIMTIEAACHMKGVNLENFLNALNSAIENK' A
#
# COMPACT_ATOMS: atom_id res chain seq x y z
N MET A 1 6.52 6.09 -9.41
CA MET A 1 5.67 4.96 -9.84
C MET A 1 5.86 3.81 -8.86
N ILE A 2 4.78 3.37 -8.22
CA ILE A 2 4.76 2.21 -7.32
C ILE A 2 4.52 0.95 -8.16
N THR A 3 5.25 -0.11 -7.85
CA THR A 3 5.10 -1.42 -8.50
C THR A 3 4.75 -2.50 -7.47
N GLU A 4 4.37 -3.68 -7.94
CA GLU A 4 4.05 -4.84 -7.11
C GLU A 4 5.17 -5.23 -6.13
N LYS A 5 6.44 -4.98 -6.51
CA LYS A 5 7.65 -5.27 -5.74
C LYS A 5 7.99 -4.19 -4.73
N THR A 6 7.40 -3.01 -4.86
CA THR A 6 7.57 -1.93 -3.90
C THR A 6 7.12 -2.39 -2.52
N LYS A 7 7.86 -2.03 -1.48
CA LYS A 7 7.46 -2.34 -0.12
C LYS A 7 6.27 -1.48 0.26
N VAL A 8 5.31 -2.08 0.97
CA VAL A 8 4.16 -1.36 1.50
C VAL A 8 4.61 -0.17 2.34
N TYR A 9 5.67 -0.35 3.15
CA TYR A 9 6.29 0.72 3.93
C TYR A 9 6.77 1.89 3.05
N GLU A 10 7.45 1.63 1.93
CA GLU A 10 7.95 2.70 1.05
C GLU A 10 6.81 3.48 0.40
N ALA A 11 5.74 2.78 0.00
CA ALA A 11 4.54 3.39 -0.57
C ALA A 11 3.88 4.38 0.41
N VAL A 12 3.71 3.99 1.69
CA VAL A 12 3.03 4.81 2.70
C VAL A 12 3.93 5.78 3.46
N SER A 13 5.24 5.54 3.49
CA SER A 13 6.18 6.36 4.27
C SER A 13 6.38 7.75 3.65
N GLY A 14 6.11 7.92 2.35
CA GLY A 14 6.30 9.18 1.64
C GLY A 14 5.03 10.00 1.40
N ASN A 15 3.85 9.44 1.64
CA ASN A 15 2.57 10.09 1.33
C ASN A 15 1.44 9.58 2.24
N GLU A 16 0.82 10.49 3.00
CA GLU A 16 -0.36 10.17 3.80
C GLU A 16 -1.57 9.82 2.92
N HIS A 17 -1.70 10.45 1.75
CA HIS A 17 -2.73 10.11 0.76
C HIS A 17 -2.70 8.64 0.32
N ILE A 18 -1.51 8.04 0.27
CA ILE A 18 -1.36 6.63 -0.05
C ILE A 18 -1.95 5.78 1.08
N LYS A 19 -1.76 6.16 2.35
CA LYS A 19 -2.37 5.46 3.49
C LYS A 19 -3.90 5.45 3.39
N ASP A 20 -4.51 6.57 2.98
CA ASP A 20 -5.96 6.64 2.79
C ASP A 20 -6.47 5.64 1.75
N ILE A 21 -5.74 5.47 0.64
CA ILE A 21 -6.07 4.48 -0.38
C ILE A 21 -5.95 3.06 0.18
N PHE A 22 -4.89 2.77 0.93
CA PHE A 22 -4.78 1.48 1.61
C PHE A 22 -5.99 1.22 2.53
N ILE A 23 -6.39 2.19 3.35
CA ILE A 23 -7.56 2.08 4.22
C ILE A 23 -8.83 1.84 3.39
N ALA A 24 -9.04 2.59 2.32
CA ALA A 24 -10.19 2.47 1.42
C ALA A 24 -10.29 1.09 0.75
N PHE A 25 -9.14 0.47 0.45
CA PHE A 25 -9.05 -0.88 -0.09
C PHE A 25 -9.11 -1.99 0.97
N GLY A 26 -9.35 -1.63 2.25
CA GLY A 26 -9.52 -2.59 3.35
C GLY A 26 -8.24 -2.98 4.06
N PHE A 27 -7.15 -2.24 3.87
CA PHE A 27 -5.88 -2.39 4.58
C PHE A 27 -5.82 -1.53 5.85
N GLU A 28 -6.89 -1.50 6.65
CA GLU A 28 -6.97 -0.70 7.89
C GLU A 28 -5.83 -0.99 8.87
N ASN A 29 -5.30 -2.23 8.87
CA ASN A 29 -4.18 -2.64 9.72
C ASN A 29 -2.84 -1.96 9.37
N ILE A 30 -2.73 -1.28 8.23
CA ILE A 30 -1.53 -0.50 7.85
C ILE A 30 -1.34 0.73 8.75
N THR A 31 -2.43 1.22 9.34
CA THR A 31 -2.41 2.38 10.24
C THR A 31 -1.75 2.07 11.58
N ASN A 32 -1.58 0.78 11.92
CA ASN A 32 -0.92 0.39 13.16
C ASN A 32 0.61 0.46 12.97
N PRO A 33 1.30 1.42 13.62
CA PRO A 33 2.73 1.65 13.41
C PRO A 33 3.60 0.45 13.83
N VAL A 34 3.11 -0.39 14.74
CA VAL A 34 3.82 -1.61 15.17
C VAL A 34 3.77 -2.65 14.04
N LYS A 35 2.58 -2.94 13.49
CA LYS A 35 2.42 -3.89 12.37
C LYS A 35 3.08 -3.38 11.08
N LEU A 36 3.04 -2.07 10.85
CA LEU A 36 3.70 -1.41 9.73
C LEU A 36 5.23 -1.57 9.80
N ASN A 37 5.84 -1.33 10.97
CA ASN A 37 7.29 -1.41 11.09
C ASN A 37 7.83 -2.84 11.02
N THR A 38 7.06 -3.85 11.40
CA THR A 38 7.50 -5.25 11.37
C THR A 38 7.18 -5.94 10.06
N VAL A 39 5.93 -5.86 9.59
CA VAL A 39 5.48 -6.61 8.41
C VAL A 39 5.55 -5.76 7.14
N ALA A 40 5.21 -4.47 7.18
CA ALA A 40 5.16 -3.67 5.95
C ALA A 40 6.54 -3.33 5.36
N LYS A 41 7.63 -3.44 6.14
CA LYS A 41 9.00 -3.31 5.62
C LYS A 41 9.45 -4.51 4.79
N ILE A 42 8.92 -5.71 5.09
CA ILE A 42 9.24 -6.94 4.35
C ILE A 42 8.15 -7.30 3.34
N MET A 43 6.91 -6.87 3.57
CA MET A 43 5.75 -7.14 2.72
C MET A 43 5.73 -6.19 1.51
N THR A 44 5.60 -6.77 0.33
CA THR A 44 5.41 -6.05 -0.93
C THR A 44 3.93 -5.75 -1.15
N ILE A 45 3.63 -4.81 -2.06
CA ILE A 45 2.24 -4.52 -2.47
C ILE A 45 1.54 -5.80 -2.93
N GLU A 46 2.21 -6.60 -3.76
CA GLU A 46 1.71 -7.89 -4.25
C GLU A 46 1.27 -8.82 -3.12
N ALA A 47 2.15 -9.04 -2.14
CA ALA A 47 1.87 -9.93 -1.03
C ALA A 47 0.69 -9.43 -0.19
N ALA A 48 0.60 -8.11 0.05
CA ALA A 48 -0.52 -7.51 0.76
C ALA A 48 -1.84 -7.72 0.01
N CYS A 49 -1.87 -7.42 -1.30
CA CYS A 49 -3.02 -7.64 -2.16
C CYS A 49 -3.46 -9.10 -2.17
N HIS A 50 -2.52 -10.03 -2.33
CA HIS A 50 -2.81 -11.46 -2.35
C HIS A 50 -3.37 -11.95 -1.01
N MET A 51 -2.82 -11.49 0.12
CA MET A 51 -3.32 -11.84 1.46
C MET A 51 -4.74 -11.35 1.74
N LYS A 52 -5.10 -10.18 1.21
CA LYS A 52 -6.44 -9.57 1.40
C LYS A 52 -7.42 -9.94 0.29
N GLY A 53 -6.98 -10.58 -0.79
CA GLY A 53 -7.81 -10.84 -1.98
C GLY A 53 -8.14 -9.57 -2.77
N VAL A 54 -7.30 -8.55 -2.68
CA VAL A 54 -7.46 -7.29 -3.42
C VAL A 54 -6.82 -7.44 -4.80
N ASN A 55 -7.48 -6.91 -5.83
CA ASN A 55 -6.92 -6.89 -7.18
C ASN A 55 -5.70 -5.95 -7.22
N LEU A 56 -4.52 -6.54 -7.44
CA LEU A 56 -3.24 -5.85 -7.48
C LEU A 56 -3.19 -4.74 -8.54
N GLU A 57 -3.71 -5.00 -9.72
CA GLU A 57 -3.71 -4.05 -10.84
C GLU A 57 -4.54 -2.80 -10.53
N ASN A 58 -5.76 -3.00 -10.03
CA ASN A 58 -6.63 -1.90 -9.60
C ASN A 58 -5.99 -1.09 -8.48
N PHE A 59 -5.31 -1.78 -7.56
CA PHE A 59 -4.65 -1.14 -6.45
C PHE A 59 -3.43 -0.32 -6.88
N LEU A 60 -2.56 -0.89 -7.73
CA LEU A 60 -1.41 -0.19 -8.30
C LEU A 60 -1.84 1.02 -9.13
N ASN A 61 -2.93 0.90 -9.91
CA ASN A 61 -3.49 2.05 -10.63
C ASN A 61 -3.95 3.14 -9.67
N ALA A 62 -4.73 2.82 -8.62
CA ALA A 62 -5.16 3.80 -7.63
C ALA A 62 -3.97 4.49 -6.95
N LEU A 63 -2.94 3.72 -6.57
CA LEU A 63 -1.71 4.24 -5.96
C LEU A 63 -0.94 5.17 -6.90
N ASN A 64 -0.74 4.77 -8.16
CA ASN A 64 -0.01 5.59 -9.13
C ASN A 64 -0.81 6.85 -9.50
N SER A 65 -2.13 6.75 -9.71
CA SER A 65 -2.99 7.91 -9.95
C SER A 65 -2.93 8.91 -8.80
N ALA A 66 -2.81 8.46 -7.55
CA ALA A 66 -2.67 9.33 -6.39
C ALA A 66 -1.30 10.00 -6.28
N ILE A 67 -0.26 9.42 -6.88
CA ILE A 67 1.07 10.03 -6.98
C ILE A 67 1.11 11.05 -8.13
N GLU A 68 0.43 10.78 -9.24
CA GLU A 68 0.39 11.65 -10.42
C GLU A 68 -0.50 12.90 -10.24
N ASN A 69 -1.56 12.82 -9.42
CA ASN A 69 -2.43 13.98 -9.12
C ASN A 69 -1.84 14.90 -8.03
N LYS A 70 -0.52 14.96 -7.90
CA LYS A 70 0.19 15.72 -6.87
C LYS A 70 0.75 17.04 -7.40
#